data_AF-A0A956ED42-F1
#
_entry.id   AF-A0A956ED42-F1
#
_cell.length_a   1.000
_cell.length_b   1.000
_cell.length_c   1.000
_cell.angle_alpha   90.00
_cell.angle_beta   90.00
_cell.angle_gamma   90.00
#
_symmetry.space_group_name_H-M   'P 1'
#
loop_
_entity.id
_entity.type
_entity.pdbx_description
1 polymer ?
#
loop_
_entity_poly.entity_id
_entity_poly.type
_entity_poly.pdbx_seq_one_letter_code
_entity_poly.pdbx_strand_id
1 'polypeptide(L)'
;MPRRRLLRWATGVAIAVPALWFGVAWLRYPSDKTPEGAYLRVMSAVNRDHPEDFFPYIETEAQHACYTLRDYKKQARDRVLAAYPEPERGRLAKRYEQLASAPDGKDVFAIFARELGWMDRLRKDLSAVAKVEVQGERASVQTVRGTRYPFRRRDNGIWGLTLFTAFLVAEAEKAARDFALIDKAAKDYERAGGPQRPSP
;
A
#
# COMPACT_ATOMS: atom_id res chain seq x y z
N MET A 1 -38.01 17.87 43.09
CA MET A 1 -36.90 18.41 42.27
C MET A 1 -37.46 19.11 41.04
N PRO A 2 -36.98 20.31 40.64
CA PRO A 2 -37.57 21.02 39.51
C PRO A 2 -37.25 20.26 38.21
N ARG A 3 -38.29 19.95 37.43
CA ARG A 3 -38.25 19.20 36.14
C ARG A 3 -37.07 19.57 35.23
N ARG A 4 -36.65 20.84 35.24
CA ARG A 4 -35.50 21.36 34.47
C ARG A 4 -34.14 20.83 34.92
N ARG A 5 -33.94 20.54 36.21
CA ARG A 5 -32.70 19.90 36.71
C ARG A 5 -32.65 18.43 36.30
N LEU A 6 -33.77 17.71 36.39
CA LEU A 6 -33.89 16.32 35.96
C LEU A 6 -33.62 16.16 34.45
N LEU A 7 -34.14 17.06 33.62
CA LEU A 7 -33.86 17.05 32.18
C LEU A 7 -32.38 17.26 31.87
N ARG A 8 -31.72 18.24 32.50
CA ARG A 8 -30.29 18.50 32.29
C ARG A 8 -29.40 17.33 32.71
N TRP A 9 -29.74 16.65 33.80
CA TRP A 9 -29.06 15.43 34.23
C TRP A 9 -29.28 14.28 33.25
N ALA A 10 -30.50 14.07 32.78
CA ALA A 10 -30.81 13.04 31.78
C ALA A 10 -30.06 13.28 30.46
N THR A 11 -30.01 14.53 29.96
CA THR A 11 -29.25 14.88 28.75
C THR A 11 -27.73 14.74 28.97
N GLY A 12 -27.23 15.14 30.14
CA GLY A 12 -25.81 14.99 30.49
C GLY A 12 -25.38 13.53 30.53
N VAL A 13 -26.18 12.65 31.14
CA VAL A 13 -25.93 11.20 31.18
C VAL A 13 -26.04 10.58 29.78
N ALA A 14 -27.03 11.00 28.98
CA ALA A 14 -27.22 10.51 27.62
C ALA A 14 -26.05 10.83 26.67
N ILE A 15 -25.28 11.88 26.93
CA ILE A 15 -24.07 12.23 26.17
C ILE A 15 -22.82 11.61 26.79
N ALA A 16 -22.72 11.66 28.13
CA ALA A 16 -21.53 11.19 28.85
C ALA A 16 -21.33 9.68 28.73
N VAL A 17 -22.40 8.88 28.75
CA VAL A 17 -22.29 7.42 28.68
C VAL A 17 -21.76 6.95 27.32
N PRO A 18 -22.30 7.40 26.16
CA PRO A 18 -21.72 7.10 24.85
C PRO A 18 -20.29 7.63 24.70
N ALA A 19 -20.00 8.84 25.19
CA ALA A 19 -18.66 9.42 25.09
C ALA A 19 -17.63 8.63 25.91
N LEU A 20 -17.99 8.21 27.12
CA LEU A 20 -17.15 7.38 27.98
C LEU A 20 -16.95 5.99 27.36
N TRP A 21 -18.01 5.40 26.80
CA TRP A 21 -17.93 4.12 26.11
C TRP A 21 -17.03 4.18 24.86
N PHE A 22 -17.19 5.22 24.03
CA PHE A 22 -16.31 5.46 22.88
C PHE A 22 -14.86 5.69 23.32
N GLY A 23 -14.63 6.45 24.40
CA GLY A 23 -13.31 6.68 24.96
C GLY A 23 -12.64 5.39 25.44
N VAL A 24 -13.38 4.52 26.14
CA VAL A 24 -12.88 3.21 26.59
C VAL A 24 -12.62 2.26 25.41
N ALA A 25 -13.49 2.27 24.40
CA ALA A 25 -13.29 1.48 23.19
C ALA A 25 -12.04 1.92 22.40
N TRP A 26 -11.79 3.23 22.34
CA TRP A 26 -10.60 3.80 21.70
C TRP A 26 -9.31 3.48 22.46
N LEU A 27 -9.36 3.53 23.81
CA LEU A 27 -8.26 3.09 24.67
C LEU A 27 -7.95 1.59 24.58
N ARG A 28 -8.93 0.78 24.16
CA ARG A 28 -8.76 -0.67 23.91
C ARG A 28 -8.37 -1.00 22.47
N TYR A 29 -8.04 -0.01 21.63
CA TYR A 29 -7.62 -0.30 20.26
C TYR A 29 -6.39 -1.22 20.28
N PRO A 30 -6.46 -2.43 19.68
CA PRO A 30 -5.38 -3.39 19.78
C PRO A 30 -4.06 -2.85 19.23
N SER A 31 -2.94 -3.21 19.88
CA SER A 31 -1.61 -2.83 19.43
C SER A 31 -1.35 -3.33 18.01
N ASP A 32 -0.65 -2.55 17.19
CA ASP A 32 -0.12 -2.97 15.88
C ASP A 32 0.82 -4.18 15.94
N LYS A 33 1.31 -4.52 17.12
CA LYS A 33 2.12 -5.73 17.35
C LYS A 33 1.29 -7.00 17.50
N THR A 34 -0.05 -6.91 17.43
CA THR A 34 -0.93 -8.07 17.31
C THR A 34 -1.49 -8.19 15.89
N PRO A 35 -1.79 -9.41 15.40
CA PRO A 35 -2.40 -9.57 14.07
C PRO A 35 -3.74 -8.85 13.95
N GLU A 36 -4.52 -8.84 15.03
CA GLU A 36 -5.81 -8.14 15.11
C GLU A 36 -5.62 -6.63 14.96
N GLY A 37 -4.68 -6.02 15.70
CA GLY A 37 -4.45 -4.58 15.63
C GLY A 37 -3.92 -4.14 14.27
N ALA A 38 -3.03 -4.93 13.67
CA ALA A 38 -2.61 -4.71 12.28
C ALA A 38 -3.79 -4.79 11.31
N TYR A 39 -4.62 -5.82 11.39
CA TYR A 39 -5.82 -5.97 10.56
C TYR A 39 -6.78 -4.78 10.71
N LEU A 40 -7.03 -4.31 11.93
CA LEU A 40 -7.92 -3.16 12.16
C LEU A 40 -7.35 -1.88 11.54
N ARG A 41 -6.03 -1.72 11.50
CA ARG A 41 -5.37 -0.58 10.83
C ARG A 41 -5.48 -0.67 9.32
N VAL A 42 -5.34 -1.87 8.73
CA VAL A 42 -5.67 -2.12 7.32
C VAL A 42 -7.12 -1.73 7.04
N MET A 43 -8.05 -2.21 7.85
CA MET A 43 -9.49 -1.92 7.68
C MET A 43 -9.79 -0.43 7.80
N SER A 44 -9.19 0.26 8.77
CA SER A 44 -9.30 1.71 8.93
C SER A 44 -8.81 2.47 7.70
N ALA A 45 -7.63 2.12 7.18
CA ALA A 45 -7.06 2.73 5.98
C ALA A 45 -7.94 2.50 4.73
N VAL A 46 -8.48 1.28 4.57
CA VAL A 46 -9.40 0.94 3.47
C VAL A 46 -10.71 1.72 3.55
N ASN A 47 -11.28 1.85 4.76
CA ASN A 47 -12.53 2.57 4.97
C ASN A 47 -12.39 4.08 4.73
N ARG A 48 -11.21 4.64 4.95
CA ARG A 48 -10.92 6.04 4.67
C ARG A 48 -10.51 6.31 3.23
N ASP A 49 -10.27 5.26 2.43
CA ASP A 49 -9.72 5.36 1.06
C ASP A 49 -8.29 5.94 0.99
N HIS A 50 -7.48 5.63 2.01
CA HIS A 50 -6.07 6.03 2.10
C HIS A 50 -5.16 4.79 2.03
N PRO A 51 -4.87 4.26 0.82
CA PRO A 51 -3.98 3.10 0.68
C PRO A 51 -2.54 3.36 1.17
N GLU A 52 -2.13 4.62 1.27
CA GLU A 52 -0.82 5.02 1.78
C GLU A 52 -0.68 4.69 3.28
N ASP A 53 -1.76 4.83 4.05
CA ASP A 53 -1.82 4.49 5.48
C ASP A 53 -1.87 2.97 5.72
N PHE A 54 -2.20 2.20 4.68
CA PHE A 54 -2.20 0.75 4.69
C PHE A 54 -0.78 0.18 4.51
N PHE A 55 0.09 0.87 3.76
CA PHE A 55 1.44 0.41 3.42
C PHE A 55 2.31 -0.08 4.60
N PRO A 56 2.31 0.53 5.80
CA PRO A 56 3.08 0.00 6.95
C PRO A 56 2.66 -1.40 7.40
N TYR A 57 1.44 -1.84 7.04
CA TYR A 57 0.84 -3.11 7.44
C TYR A 57 0.81 -4.14 6.31
N ILE A 58 1.55 -3.94 5.22
CA ILE A 58 1.88 -5.03 4.28
C ILE A 58 3.21 -5.67 4.69
N GLU A 59 3.41 -6.91 4.24
CA GLU A 59 4.63 -7.69 4.48
C GLU A 59 5.91 -6.94 4.05
N THR A 60 7.05 -7.19 4.73
CA THR A 60 8.32 -6.48 4.47
C THR A 60 8.76 -6.61 3.01
N GLU A 61 8.67 -7.81 2.45
CA GLU A 61 9.01 -8.11 1.06
C GLU A 61 8.16 -7.31 0.08
N ALA A 62 6.88 -7.11 0.39
CA ALA A 62 5.98 -6.28 -0.41
C ALA A 62 6.35 -4.79 -0.35
N GLN A 63 6.78 -4.30 0.82
CA GLN A 63 7.26 -2.92 0.97
C GLN A 63 8.55 -2.71 0.16
N HIS A 64 9.52 -3.61 0.31
CA HIS A 64 10.76 -3.60 -0.46
C HIS A 64 10.49 -3.61 -1.96
N ALA A 65 9.59 -4.48 -2.42
CA ALA A 65 9.20 -4.55 -3.83
C ALA A 65 8.68 -3.21 -4.36
N CYS A 66 7.90 -2.45 -3.58
CA CYS A 66 7.41 -1.13 -3.99
C CYS A 66 8.53 -0.10 -4.16
N TYR A 67 9.51 -0.08 -3.24
CA TYR A 67 10.70 0.77 -3.37
C TYR A 67 11.52 0.38 -4.60
N THR A 68 11.78 -0.92 -4.77
CA THR A 68 12.51 -1.47 -5.92
C THR A 68 11.82 -1.14 -7.25
N LEU A 69 10.49 -1.23 -7.30
CA LEU A 69 9.69 -0.85 -8.46
C LEU A 69 9.89 0.62 -8.83
N ARG A 70 9.78 1.52 -7.85
CA ARG A 70 10.00 2.97 -8.06
C ARG A 70 11.37 3.21 -8.68
N ASP A 71 12.40 2.63 -8.08
CA ASP A 71 13.78 2.89 -8.46
C ASP A 71 14.10 2.36 -9.85
N TYR A 72 13.69 1.14 -10.20
CA TYR A 72 13.88 0.63 -11.56
C TYR A 72 13.07 1.39 -12.61
N LYS A 73 11.84 1.84 -12.29
CA LYS A 73 11.05 2.64 -13.24
C LYS A 73 11.67 4.02 -13.45
N LYS A 74 12.23 4.62 -12.40
CA LYS A 74 13.00 5.86 -12.50
C LYS A 74 14.26 5.67 -13.34
N GLN A 75 15.07 4.66 -13.04
CA GLN A 75 16.28 4.35 -13.82
C GLN A 75 15.95 4.07 -15.29
N ALA A 76 14.90 3.32 -15.58
CA ALA A 76 14.42 3.07 -16.93
C ALA A 76 14.02 4.36 -17.65
N ARG A 77 13.24 5.24 -17.01
CA ARG A 77 12.84 6.54 -17.58
C ARG A 77 14.05 7.40 -17.89
N ASP A 78 14.97 7.54 -16.93
CA ASP A 78 16.16 8.38 -17.08
C ASP A 78 17.07 7.84 -18.18
N ARG A 79 17.23 6.51 -18.25
CA ARG A 79 18.02 5.85 -19.31
C ARG A 79 17.42 6.07 -20.70
N VAL A 80 16.10 5.97 -20.82
CA VAL A 80 15.37 6.24 -22.06
C VAL A 80 15.57 7.69 -22.50
N LEU A 81 15.37 8.64 -21.58
CA LEU A 81 15.53 10.08 -21.87
C LEU A 81 16.94 10.43 -22.35
N ALA A 82 17.96 9.75 -21.81
CA ALA A 82 19.35 10.01 -22.16
C ALA A 82 19.75 9.47 -23.54
N ALA A 83 19.32 8.25 -23.91
CA ALA A 83 19.91 7.54 -25.04
C ALA A 83 18.98 7.28 -26.23
N TYR A 84 17.67 7.18 -26.01
CA TYR A 84 16.77 6.78 -27.10
C TYR A 84 16.52 7.95 -28.05
N PRO A 85 16.39 7.72 -29.37
CA PRO A 85 15.94 8.75 -30.31
C PRO A 85 14.42 8.99 -30.22
N GLU A 86 13.95 10.08 -30.82
CA GLU A 86 12.51 10.28 -31.05
C GLU A 86 12.02 9.41 -32.22
N PRO A 87 10.78 8.89 -32.19
CA PRO A 87 9.70 9.15 -31.21
C PRO A 87 9.69 8.19 -30.00
N GLU A 88 10.63 7.24 -29.94
CA GLU A 88 10.63 6.19 -28.91
C GLU A 88 10.88 6.75 -27.51
N ARG A 89 11.75 7.76 -27.42
CA ARG A 89 12.06 8.45 -26.16
C ARG A 89 10.80 8.95 -25.47
N GLY A 90 10.01 9.80 -26.13
CA GLY A 90 8.79 10.35 -25.53
C GLY A 90 7.77 9.27 -25.16
N ARG A 91 7.59 8.28 -26.04
CA ARG A 91 6.65 7.17 -25.82
C ARG A 91 7.03 6.32 -24.60
N LEU A 92 8.29 5.92 -24.48
CA LEU A 92 8.77 5.07 -23.39
C LEU A 92 8.92 5.84 -22.08
N ALA A 93 9.38 7.08 -22.12
CA ALA A 93 9.49 7.92 -20.91
C ALA A 93 8.12 8.12 -20.25
N LYS A 94 7.08 8.38 -21.06
CA LYS A 94 5.69 8.50 -20.58
C LYS A 94 5.18 7.20 -19.95
N ARG A 95 5.56 6.03 -20.48
CA ARG A 95 5.15 4.73 -19.93
C ARG A 95 5.66 4.51 -18.50
N TYR A 96 6.85 5.01 -18.18
CA TYR A 96 7.45 4.83 -16.85
C TYR A 96 7.14 5.96 -15.88
N GLU A 97 6.66 7.09 -16.40
CA GLU A 97 6.47 8.34 -15.66
C GLU A 97 5.74 8.19 -14.34
N GLN A 98 4.54 7.59 -14.36
CA GLN A 98 3.67 7.53 -13.18
C GLN A 98 4.35 6.88 -11.96
N LEU A 99 5.07 5.76 -12.14
CA LEU A 99 5.80 5.10 -11.06
C LEU A 99 7.17 5.75 -10.81
N ALA A 100 7.82 6.28 -11.83
CA ALA A 100 9.11 6.97 -11.71
C ALA A 100 9.02 8.29 -10.94
N SER A 101 7.87 8.98 -11.03
CA SER A 101 7.60 10.25 -10.34
C SER A 101 6.95 10.06 -8.97
N ALA A 102 6.62 8.83 -8.58
CA ALA A 102 6.06 8.55 -7.26
C ALA A 102 7.07 9.01 -6.18
N PRO A 103 6.65 9.77 -5.15
CA PRO A 103 7.57 10.25 -4.12
C PRO A 103 8.25 9.09 -3.37
N ASP A 104 7.48 8.04 -3.05
CA ASP A 104 7.96 6.96 -2.21
C ASP A 104 7.32 5.59 -2.52
N GLY A 105 7.80 4.53 -1.85
CA GLY A 105 7.28 3.17 -2.02
C GLY A 105 5.79 3.03 -1.66
N LYS A 106 5.31 3.77 -0.66
CA LYS A 106 3.88 3.81 -0.32
C LYS A 106 3.00 4.38 -1.44
N ASP A 107 3.53 5.31 -2.23
CA ASP A 107 2.81 5.92 -3.35
C ASP A 107 2.75 4.96 -4.53
N VAL A 108 3.80 4.17 -4.77
CA VAL A 108 3.78 3.04 -5.72
C VAL A 108 2.70 2.03 -5.34
N PHE A 109 2.62 1.66 -4.06
CA PHE A 109 1.58 0.79 -3.56
C PHE A 109 0.18 1.38 -3.78
N ALA A 110 0.00 2.67 -3.48
CA ALA A 110 -1.26 3.37 -3.70
C ALA A 110 -1.70 3.40 -5.17
N ILE A 111 -0.74 3.58 -6.09
CA ILE A 111 -1.00 3.52 -7.54
C ILE A 111 -1.57 2.15 -7.91
N PHE A 112 -0.91 1.04 -7.52
CA PHE A 112 -1.41 -0.30 -7.79
C PHE A 112 -2.76 -0.58 -7.11
N ALA A 113 -2.92 -0.14 -5.87
CA ALA A 113 -4.16 -0.35 -5.11
C ALA A 113 -5.37 0.29 -5.81
N ARG A 114 -5.18 1.46 -6.43
CA ARG A 114 -6.21 2.17 -7.22
C ARG A 114 -6.40 1.52 -8.59
N GLU A 115 -5.34 1.28 -9.34
CA GLU A 115 -5.42 0.73 -10.71
C GLU A 115 -6.01 -0.68 -10.76
N LEU A 116 -5.70 -1.51 -9.77
CA LEU A 116 -6.16 -2.90 -9.70
C LEU A 116 -7.43 -3.08 -8.88
N GLY A 117 -8.04 -1.99 -8.39
CA GLY A 117 -9.28 -2.01 -7.62
C GLY A 117 -9.17 -2.80 -6.30
N TRP A 118 -7.99 -2.84 -5.68
CA TRP A 118 -7.78 -3.58 -4.44
C TRP A 118 -8.61 -3.00 -3.30
N MET A 119 -8.72 -1.67 -3.23
CA MET A 119 -9.47 -0.98 -2.19
C MET A 119 -10.95 -1.33 -2.24
N ASP A 120 -11.54 -1.36 -3.43
CA ASP A 120 -12.95 -1.73 -3.61
C ASP A 120 -13.24 -3.18 -3.27
N ARG A 121 -12.31 -4.08 -3.60
CA ARG A 121 -12.43 -5.50 -3.23
C ARG A 121 -12.32 -5.67 -1.71
N LEU A 122 -11.31 -5.07 -1.09
CA LEU A 122 -11.13 -5.10 0.35
C LEU A 122 -12.34 -4.50 1.09
N ARG A 123 -12.89 -3.38 0.62
CA ARG A 123 -14.07 -2.74 1.24
C ARG A 123 -15.31 -3.64 1.24
N LYS A 124 -15.45 -4.50 0.23
CA LYS A 124 -16.55 -5.49 0.15
C LYS A 124 -16.32 -6.67 1.09
N ASP A 125 -15.07 -7.10 1.26
CA ASP A 125 -14.75 -8.35 1.94
C ASP A 125 -14.40 -8.17 3.43
N LEU A 126 -13.84 -7.02 3.80
CA LEU A 126 -13.45 -6.70 5.17
C LEU A 126 -14.69 -6.56 6.06
N SER A 127 -14.58 -7.12 7.26
CA SER A 127 -15.60 -7.00 8.32
C SER A 127 -14.97 -7.15 9.69
N ALA A 128 -15.78 -7.18 10.75
CA ALA A 128 -15.29 -7.45 12.10
C ALA A 128 -14.50 -8.78 12.18
N VAL A 129 -13.56 -8.84 13.10
CA VAL A 129 -12.75 -10.04 13.37
C VAL A 129 -13.62 -11.07 14.10
N ALA A 130 -13.64 -12.30 13.60
CA ALA A 130 -14.30 -13.43 14.25
C ALA A 130 -13.31 -14.30 15.01
N LYS A 131 -12.13 -14.55 14.43
CA LYS A 131 -11.11 -15.41 15.01
C LYS A 131 -9.73 -14.99 14.53
N VAL A 132 -8.74 -15.08 15.41
CA VAL A 132 -7.32 -14.95 15.06
C VAL A 132 -6.63 -16.26 15.39
N GLU A 133 -5.91 -16.81 14.42
CA GLU A 133 -5.08 -18.00 14.58
C GLU A 133 -3.62 -17.58 14.40
N VAL A 134 -2.76 -17.85 15.38
CA VAL A 134 -1.33 -17.53 15.33
C VAL A 134 -0.54 -18.83 15.43
N GLN A 135 0.41 -19.02 14.51
CA GLN A 135 1.31 -20.16 14.43
C GLN A 135 2.73 -19.65 14.18
N GLY A 136 3.50 -19.49 15.26
CA GLY A 136 4.84 -18.90 15.21
C GLY A 136 4.81 -17.50 14.59
N GLU A 137 5.50 -17.34 13.47
CA GLU A 137 5.62 -16.07 12.74
C GLU A 137 4.51 -15.85 11.70
N ARG A 138 3.50 -16.73 11.64
CA ARG A 138 2.35 -16.61 10.74
C ARG A 138 1.06 -16.45 11.52
N ALA A 139 0.14 -15.66 10.99
CA ALA A 139 -1.20 -15.53 11.54
C ALA A 139 -2.25 -15.51 10.44
N SER A 140 -3.47 -15.89 10.80
CA SER A 140 -4.65 -15.75 9.96
C SER A 140 -5.73 -15.02 10.75
N VAL A 141 -6.17 -13.88 10.23
CA VAL A 141 -7.33 -13.17 10.76
C VAL A 141 -8.55 -13.58 9.95
N GLN A 142 -9.48 -14.29 10.58
CA GLN A 142 -10.76 -14.66 10.00
C GLN A 142 -11.81 -13.61 10.36
N THR A 143 -12.53 -13.13 9.36
CA THR A 143 -13.61 -12.16 9.55
C THR A 143 -14.94 -12.86 9.84
N VAL A 144 -15.92 -12.11 10.36
CA VAL A 144 -17.30 -12.61 10.58
C VAL A 144 -17.99 -13.05 9.29
N ARG A 145 -17.54 -12.58 8.12
CA ARG A 145 -18.00 -13.03 6.80
C ARG A 145 -17.28 -14.29 6.31
N GLY A 146 -16.35 -14.83 7.08
CA GLY A 146 -15.63 -16.07 6.78
C GLY A 146 -14.32 -15.88 6.00
N THR A 147 -14.05 -14.69 5.48
CA THR A 147 -12.80 -14.38 4.74
C THR A 147 -11.59 -14.49 5.67
N ARG A 148 -10.50 -15.07 5.17
CA ARG A 148 -9.23 -15.22 5.92
C ARG A 148 -8.15 -14.35 5.31
N TYR A 149 -7.56 -13.50 6.12
CA TYR A 149 -6.45 -12.64 5.74
C TYR A 149 -5.14 -13.16 6.35
N PRO A 150 -4.16 -13.57 5.51
CA PRO A 150 -2.89 -14.08 5.99
C PRO A 150 -1.94 -12.94 6.38
N PHE A 151 -1.32 -13.08 7.55
CA PHE A 151 -0.32 -12.16 8.07
C PHE A 151 0.99 -12.90 8.36
N ARG A 152 2.11 -12.19 8.20
CA ARG A 152 3.43 -12.62 8.68
C ARG A 152 3.98 -11.58 9.63
N ARG A 153 4.61 -12.03 10.72
CA ARG A 153 5.30 -11.16 11.66
C ARG A 153 6.58 -10.64 11.02
N ARG A 154 6.82 -9.34 11.17
CA ARG A 154 7.97 -8.63 10.63
C ARG A 154 9.02 -8.41 11.73
N ASP A 155 10.23 -8.08 11.32
CA ASP A 155 11.37 -7.84 12.23
C ASP A 155 11.11 -6.71 13.24
N ASN A 156 10.32 -5.70 12.85
CA ASN A 156 9.91 -4.59 13.74
C ASN A 156 8.80 -4.99 14.74
N GLY A 157 8.35 -6.24 14.70
CA GLY A 157 7.30 -6.80 15.57
C GLY A 157 5.87 -6.52 15.12
N ILE A 158 5.66 -5.80 14.00
CA ILE A 158 4.34 -5.55 13.42
C ILE A 158 3.96 -6.73 12.52
N TRP A 159 2.66 -7.00 12.39
CA TRP A 159 2.14 -7.99 11.46
C TRP A 159 1.83 -7.39 10.10
N GLY A 160 2.41 -7.96 9.05
CA GLY A 160 2.20 -7.55 7.66
C GLY A 160 1.26 -8.48 6.91
N LEU A 161 0.24 -7.92 6.25
CA LEU A 161 -0.68 -8.63 5.36
C LEU A 161 0.08 -9.11 4.12
N THR A 162 0.03 -10.42 3.85
CA THR A 162 0.82 -11.05 2.78
C THR A 162 0.06 -11.15 1.45
N LEU A 163 -1.17 -10.64 1.40
CA LEU A 163 -2.08 -10.76 0.25
C LEU A 163 -1.49 -10.19 -1.05
N PHE A 164 -0.66 -9.15 -0.94
CA PHE A 164 -0.12 -8.40 -2.09
C PHE A 164 1.31 -8.80 -2.46
N THR A 165 1.98 -9.57 -1.60
CA THR A 165 3.43 -9.81 -1.70
C THR A 165 3.82 -10.48 -3.00
N ALA A 166 3.15 -11.58 -3.35
CA ALA A 166 3.50 -12.33 -4.55
C ALA A 166 3.40 -11.46 -5.82
N PHE A 167 2.35 -10.64 -5.93
CA PHE A 167 2.17 -9.73 -7.06
C PHE A 167 3.24 -8.64 -7.10
N LEU A 168 3.47 -7.95 -5.98
CA LEU A 168 4.40 -6.83 -5.93
C LEU A 168 5.84 -7.29 -6.18
N VAL A 169 6.25 -8.42 -5.61
CA VAL A 169 7.56 -9.03 -5.86
C VAL A 169 7.70 -9.40 -7.34
N ALA A 170 6.70 -10.04 -7.94
CA ALA A 170 6.74 -10.40 -9.36
C ALA A 170 6.86 -9.17 -10.27
N GLU A 171 6.13 -8.08 -9.99
CA GLU A 171 6.26 -6.84 -10.74
C GLU A 171 7.63 -6.17 -10.52
N ALA A 172 8.20 -6.23 -9.32
CA ALA A 172 9.54 -5.71 -9.04
C ALA A 172 10.62 -6.46 -9.84
N GLU A 173 10.57 -7.79 -9.86
CA GLU A 173 11.48 -8.60 -10.67
C GLU A 173 11.33 -8.33 -12.17
N LYS A 174 10.08 -8.17 -12.63
CA LYS A 174 9.80 -7.80 -14.01
C LYS A 174 10.37 -6.42 -14.35
N ALA A 175 10.23 -5.44 -13.47
CA ALA A 175 10.83 -4.12 -13.67
C ALA A 175 12.36 -4.18 -13.75
N ALA A 176 13.00 -5.02 -12.95
CA ALA A 176 14.44 -5.25 -13.03
C ALA A 176 14.85 -5.85 -14.40
N ARG A 177 14.12 -6.86 -14.88
CA ARG A 177 14.34 -7.46 -16.20
C ARG A 177 14.11 -6.47 -17.34
N ASP A 178 13.02 -5.70 -17.27
CA ASP A 178 12.71 -4.64 -18.24
C ASP A 178 13.84 -3.61 -18.29
N PHE A 179 14.36 -3.19 -17.13
CA PHE A 179 15.47 -2.24 -17.06
C PHE A 179 16.73 -2.79 -17.72
N ALA A 180 17.08 -4.05 -17.50
CA ALA A 180 18.25 -4.67 -18.13
C ALA A 180 18.15 -4.67 -19.68
N LEU A 181 16.95 -4.87 -20.23
CA LEU A 181 16.70 -4.77 -21.67
C LEU A 181 16.82 -3.33 -22.17
N ILE A 182 16.26 -2.38 -21.44
CA ILE A 182 16.32 -0.95 -21.78
C ILE A 182 17.76 -0.46 -21.80
N ASP A 183 18.55 -0.81 -20.78
CA ASP A 183 19.95 -0.42 -20.68
C ASP A 183 20.79 -1.02 -21.81
N LYS A 184 20.54 -2.29 -22.17
CA LYS A 184 21.18 -2.93 -23.33
C LYS A 184 20.87 -2.18 -24.63
N ALA A 185 19.59 -1.94 -24.91
CA ALA A 185 19.18 -1.23 -26.13
C ALA A 185 19.70 0.22 -26.15
N ALA A 186 19.74 0.89 -25.00
CA ALA A 186 20.30 2.22 -24.86
C ALA A 186 21.80 2.27 -25.23
N LYS A 187 22.58 1.26 -24.82
CA LYS A 187 24.00 1.13 -25.20
C LYS A 187 24.16 0.93 -26.71
N ASP A 188 23.24 0.23 -27.35
CA ASP A 188 23.26 0.04 -28.81
C ASP A 188 22.97 1.36 -29.54
N TYR A 189 22.01 2.16 -29.05
CA TYR A 189 21.76 3.52 -29.58
C TYR A 189 22.97 4.45 -29.41
N GLU A 190 23.65 4.39 -28.26
CA GLU A 190 24.86 5.17 -28.02
C GLU A 190 25.99 4.80 -28.99
N ARG A 191 26.17 3.50 -29.27
CA ARG A 191 27.15 3.02 -30.26
C ARG A 191 26.81 3.44 -31.69
N ALA A 192 25.53 3.54 -32.02
CA ALA A 192 25.04 3.92 -33.34
C ALA A 192 25.08 5.44 -33.62
N GLY A 193 25.60 6.25 -32.70
CA GLY A 193 25.74 7.70 -32.87
C GLY A 193 24.81 8.56 -32.01
N GLY A 194 24.07 7.94 -31.07
CA GLY A 194 23.24 8.63 -30.08
C GLY A 194 22.05 9.37 -30.71
N PRO A 195 21.36 10.23 -29.92
CA PRO A 195 20.27 11.04 -30.44
C PRO A 195 20.75 11.93 -31.58
N GLN A 196 20.22 11.72 -32.79
CA GLN A 196 20.45 12.64 -33.90
C GLN A 196 20.07 14.05 -33.46
N ARG A 197 21.07 14.95 -33.41
CA ARG A 197 20.81 16.38 -33.28
C ARG A 197 19.97 16.79 -34.49
N PRO A 198 18.91 17.61 -34.31
CA PRO A 198 18.22 18.18 -35.45
C PRO A 198 19.24 18.91 -36.32
N SER A 199 19.29 18.56 -37.61
CA SER A 199 20.08 19.29 -38.59
C SER A 199 19.61 20.75 -38.62
N PRO A 200 20.53 21.73 -38.66
CA PRO A 200 20.20 23.16 -38.70
C PRO A 200 19.39 23.55 -39.94
#